data_AF-A0A1G7T893-F1
#
_entry.id   AF-A0A1G7T893-F1
#
_cell.length_a   1.000
_cell.length_b   1.000
_cell.length_c   1.000
_cell.angle_alpha   90.00
_cell.angle_beta   90.00
_cell.angle_gamma   90.00
#
_symmetry.space_group_name_H-M   'P 1'
#
loop_
_entity.id
_entity.type
_entity.pdbx_description
1 polymer ?
#
loop_
_entity_poly.entity_id
_entity_poly.type
_entity_poly.pdbx_seq_one_letter_code
_entity_poly.pdbx_strand_id
1 'polypeptide(L)'
;MKGRIWFKATQIMEYFKEIKLLGEDQLEGILEKDLYPKKWNLSKDDHVMFSTGINEKLPSGETNKVIYEGDIIKSRYIYERLNCGGLNTPENIGIVVSIEGEWQIQVKVEKQWTYLKADYFYFPLDDKYSFRQVIGNIHEDKLEYLLQIYKTKM
;
A
#
# COMPACT_ATOMS: atom_id res chain seq x y z
N MET A 1 -6.40 9.84 12.54
CA MET A 1 -5.44 8.86 11.96
C MET A 1 -4.72 9.53 10.80
N LYS A 2 -3.44 9.22 10.50
CA LYS A 2 -2.78 9.70 9.27
C LYS A 2 -3.43 9.05 8.04
N GLY A 3 -3.51 9.79 6.94
CA GLY A 3 -4.04 9.26 5.70
C GLY A 3 -3.68 10.11 4.51
N ARG A 4 -4.06 9.65 3.32
CA ARG A 4 -3.92 10.38 2.07
C ARG A 4 -5.18 10.21 1.24
N ILE A 5 -5.43 11.16 0.35
CA ILE A 5 -6.60 11.14 -0.52
C ILE A 5 -6.14 11.33 -1.95
N TRP A 6 -6.61 10.44 -2.81
CA TRP A 6 -6.53 10.61 -4.25
C TRP A 6 -7.78 11.34 -4.74
N PHE A 7 -7.60 12.59 -5.17
CA PHE A 7 -8.68 13.38 -5.75
C PHE A 7 -8.80 13.07 -7.25
N LYS A 8 -9.88 12.37 -7.64
CA LYS A 8 -10.02 11.88 -9.01
C LYS A 8 -10.16 13.02 -10.01
N ALA A 9 -10.87 14.08 -9.65
CA ALA A 9 -11.09 15.20 -10.57
C ALA A 9 -9.80 15.93 -10.95
N THR A 10 -8.86 16.05 -10.00
CA THR A 10 -7.60 16.78 -10.20
C THR A 10 -6.41 15.87 -10.49
N GLN A 11 -6.54 14.56 -10.26
CA GLN A 11 -5.44 13.59 -10.32
C GLN A 11 -4.29 13.96 -9.37
N ILE A 12 -4.63 14.41 -8.15
CA ILE A 12 -3.65 14.83 -7.13
C ILE A 12 -3.78 13.96 -5.89
N MET A 13 -2.64 13.51 -5.36
CA MET A 13 -2.52 12.90 -4.04
C MET A 13 -2.22 13.97 -2.98
N GLU A 14 -3.07 14.09 -1.96
CA GLU A 14 -2.85 14.97 -0.81
C GLU A 14 -2.65 14.15 0.47
N TYR A 15 -1.71 14.59 1.31
CA TYR A 15 -1.31 13.90 2.53
C TYR A 15 -1.79 14.64 3.76
N PHE A 16 -2.32 13.88 4.73
CA PHE A 16 -2.95 14.40 5.94
C PHE A 16 -2.25 13.86 7.19
N LYS A 17 -1.90 14.78 8.09
CA LYS A 17 -1.46 14.46 9.46
C LYS A 17 -2.56 13.75 10.24
N GLU A 18 -3.79 14.17 9.99
CA GLU A 18 -4.98 13.63 10.63
C GLU A 18 -6.17 13.70 9.68
N ILE A 19 -6.92 12.60 9.59
CA ILE A 19 -8.22 12.48 8.95
C ILE A 19 -9.21 11.92 9.98
N LYS A 20 -10.42 12.48 9.95
CA LYS A 20 -11.61 12.01 10.63
C LYS A 20 -12.76 11.98 9.62
N LEU A 21 -13.31 10.81 9.36
CA LEU A 21 -14.53 10.68 8.55
C LEU A 21 -15.71 11.22 9.37
N LEU A 22 -16.48 12.12 8.76
CA LEU A 22 -17.69 12.70 9.35
C LEU A 22 -18.97 12.06 8.80
N GLY A 23 -18.86 11.39 7.64
CA GLY A 23 -19.92 10.69 6.94
C GLY A 23 -19.33 9.94 5.75
N GLU A 24 -20.20 9.49 4.82
CA GLU A 24 -19.78 8.78 3.61
C GLU A 24 -19.06 9.70 2.61
N ASP A 25 -19.46 10.98 2.55
CA ASP A 25 -19.02 11.97 1.58
C ASP A 25 -18.30 13.18 2.22
N GLN A 26 -18.05 13.12 3.53
CA GLN A 26 -17.45 14.22 4.28
C GLN A 26 -16.36 13.76 5.22
N LEU A 27 -15.28 14.53 5.27
CA LEU A 27 -14.21 14.38 6.25
C LEU A 27 -13.72 15.72 6.78
N GLU A 28 -13.10 15.65 7.94
CA GLU A 28 -12.29 16.70 8.51
C GLU A 28 -10.84 16.22 8.57
N GLY A 29 -9.90 17.06 8.16
CA GLY A 29 -8.49 16.69 8.21
C GLY A 29 -7.54 17.87 8.15
N ILE A 30 -6.30 17.61 8.56
CA ILE A 30 -5.19 18.57 8.56
C ILE A 30 -4.18 18.09 7.53
N LEU A 31 -4.03 18.84 6.43
CA LEU A 31 -2.98 18.55 5.45
C LEU A 31 -1.59 18.69 6.08
N GLU A 32 -0.60 17.97 5.56
CA GLU A 32 0.78 18.06 6.07
C GLU A 32 1.35 19.49 6.02
N LYS A 33 0.95 20.26 5.00
CA LYS A 33 1.31 21.67 4.80
C LYS A 33 0.49 22.67 5.62
N ASP A 34 -0.64 22.25 6.18
CA ASP A 34 -1.56 23.13 6.89
C ASP A 34 -1.33 23.09 8.42
N LEU A 35 -1.77 24.17 9.08
CA LEU A 35 -1.75 24.32 10.54
C LEU A 35 -3.10 23.98 11.21
N TYR A 36 -4.20 24.09 10.48
CA TYR A 36 -5.56 23.98 11.03
C TYR A 36 -6.39 22.96 10.25
N PRO A 37 -7.35 22.28 10.92
CA PRO A 37 -8.25 21.35 10.26
C PRO A 37 -9.17 22.07 9.28
N LYS A 38 -9.45 21.39 8.17
CA LYS A 38 -10.40 21.82 7.15
C LYS A 38 -11.40 20.70 6.89
N LYS A 39 -12.62 21.09 6.51
CA LYS A 39 -13.64 20.17 6.04
C LYS A 39 -13.53 20.00 4.53
N TRP A 40 -13.71 18.78 4.07
CA TRP A 40 -13.67 18.40 2.67
C TRP A 40 -14.92 17.61 2.32
N ASN A 41 -15.52 17.95 1.18
CA ASN A 41 -16.56 17.16 0.55
C ASN A 41 -15.89 16.26 -0.48
N LEU A 42 -16.10 14.96 -0.37
CA LEU A 42 -15.57 13.95 -1.26
C LEU A 42 -16.51 13.71 -2.43
N SER A 43 -15.93 13.53 -3.61
CA SER A 43 -16.62 12.86 -4.71
C SER A 43 -16.73 11.37 -4.42
N LYS A 44 -17.74 10.71 -4.98
CA LYS A 44 -17.86 9.24 -5.01
C LYS A 44 -16.64 8.54 -5.63
N ASP A 45 -15.87 9.26 -6.44
CA ASP A 45 -14.69 8.74 -7.13
C ASP A 45 -13.38 9.09 -6.41
N ASP A 46 -13.42 9.86 -5.31
CA ASP A 46 -12.24 10.16 -4.50
C ASP A 46 -11.96 8.99 -3.56
N HIS A 47 -10.68 8.64 -3.42
CA HIS A 47 -10.27 7.46 -2.66
C HIS A 47 -9.48 7.88 -1.43
N VAL A 48 -10.02 7.57 -0.26
CA VAL A 48 -9.34 7.76 1.03
C VAL A 48 -8.50 6.51 1.33
N MET A 49 -7.23 6.71 1.64
CA MET A 49 -6.29 5.66 2.00
C MET A 49 -5.70 5.94 3.38
N PHE A 50 -5.73 4.95 4.26
CA PHE A 50 -5.22 5.11 5.61
C PHE A 50 -3.75 4.69 5.73
N SER A 51 -3.04 5.33 6.67
CA SER A 51 -1.69 4.91 7.04
C SER A 51 -1.74 3.58 7.76
N THR A 52 -0.80 2.69 7.42
CA THR A 52 -0.60 1.43 8.13
C THR A 52 0.06 1.60 9.51
N GLY A 53 0.65 2.76 9.76
CA GLY A 53 1.53 3.02 10.91
C GLY A 53 2.94 2.42 10.76
N ILE A 54 3.22 1.72 9.67
CA ILE A 54 4.48 1.04 9.39
C ILE A 54 5.30 1.85 8.39
N ASN A 55 6.61 1.97 8.63
CA ASN A 55 7.52 2.66 7.71
C ASN A 55 8.18 1.69 6.73
N GLU A 56 8.52 2.17 5.53
CA GLU A 56 9.38 1.46 4.58
C GLU A 56 10.69 1.06 5.24
N LYS A 57 11.10 -0.18 4.95
CA LYS A 57 12.37 -0.73 5.40
C LYS A 57 13.13 -1.19 4.16
N LEU A 58 14.33 -0.65 3.98
CA LEU A 58 15.25 -1.02 2.91
C LEU A 58 16.36 -1.93 3.48
N PRO A 59 17.21 -2.55 2.64
CA PRO A 59 18.38 -3.29 3.13
C PRO A 59 19.32 -2.44 4.01
N SER A 60 19.33 -1.11 3.81
CA SER A 60 20.10 -0.16 4.60
C SER A 60 19.48 0.19 5.96
N GLY A 61 18.24 -0.24 6.22
CA GLY A 61 17.52 0.07 7.46
C GLY A 61 16.12 0.62 7.22
N GLU A 62 15.46 0.98 8.33
CA GLU A 62 14.14 1.62 8.32
C GLU A 62 14.25 3.09 7.87
N THR A 63 13.25 3.55 7.13
CA THR A 63 13.16 4.91 6.60
C THR A 63 12.06 5.69 7.32
N ASN A 64 11.90 6.97 6.99
CA ASN A 64 10.77 7.79 7.48
C ASN A 64 9.55 7.74 6.55
N LYS A 65 9.61 6.96 5.46
CA LYS A 65 8.52 6.88 4.49
C LYS A 65 7.44 5.94 5.02
N VAL A 66 6.30 6.50 5.38
CA VAL A 66 5.14 5.75 5.88
C VAL A 66 4.49 4.97 4.74
N ILE A 67 4.07 3.73 5.01
CA ILE A 67 3.31 2.89 4.08
C ILE A 67 1.81 3.15 4.27
N TYR A 68 1.10 3.32 3.17
CA TYR A 68 -0.34 3.56 3.12
C TYR A 68 -1.06 2.44 2.37
N GLU A 69 -2.36 2.34 2.61
CA GLU A 69 -3.26 1.57 1.75
C GLU A 69 -3.11 1.96 0.28
N GLY A 70 -3.15 0.97 -0.60
CA GLY A 70 -2.95 1.15 -2.04
C GLY A 70 -1.50 1.37 -2.46
N ASP A 71 -0.53 1.38 -1.53
CA ASP A 71 0.89 1.37 -1.90
C ASP A 71 1.24 0.06 -2.60
N ILE A 72 2.05 0.19 -3.65
CA ILE A 72 2.68 -0.92 -4.35
C ILE A 72 4.05 -1.11 -3.72
N ILE A 73 4.26 -2.28 -3.14
CA ILE A 73 5.49 -2.62 -2.41
C ILE A 73 6.23 -3.77 -3.05
N LYS A 74 7.56 -3.68 -3.05
CA LYS A 74 8.48 -4.76 -3.35
C LYS A 74 9.01 -5.36 -2.05
N SER A 75 8.88 -6.67 -1.88
CA SER A 75 9.37 -7.38 -0.69
C SER A 75 10.23 -8.59 -1.07
N ARG A 76 11.45 -8.64 -0.51
CA ARG A 76 12.35 -9.79 -0.67
C ARG A 76 11.86 -11.03 0.07
N TYR A 77 11.06 -10.86 1.12
CA TYR A 77 10.51 -12.00 1.85
C TYR A 77 9.55 -12.83 0.99
N ILE A 78 8.72 -12.15 0.18
CA ILE A 78 7.86 -12.79 -0.82
C ILE A 78 8.72 -13.57 -1.82
N TYR A 79 9.89 -13.05 -2.20
CA TYR A 79 10.78 -13.74 -3.12
C TYR A 79 11.55 -14.92 -2.50
N GLU A 80 12.01 -14.82 -1.24
CA GLU A 80 12.95 -15.80 -0.68
C GLU A 80 12.29 -16.89 0.15
N ARG A 81 11.15 -16.59 0.81
CA ARG A 81 10.51 -17.55 1.72
C ARG A 81 9.31 -18.27 1.10
N LEU A 82 8.67 -17.66 0.10
CA LEU A 82 7.52 -18.23 -0.60
C LEU A 82 7.86 -18.84 -1.95
N ASN A 83 9.06 -18.61 -2.44
CA ASN A 83 9.49 -19.20 -3.68
C ASN A 83 9.85 -20.67 -3.43
N CYS A 84 8.82 -21.51 -3.44
CA CYS A 84 8.97 -22.95 -3.41
C CYS A 84 9.45 -23.52 -4.75
N GLY A 85 9.69 -22.67 -5.76
CA GLY A 85 9.91 -23.06 -7.14
C GLY A 85 8.62 -23.56 -7.81
N GLY A 86 8.30 -23.02 -8.97
CA GLY A 86 7.18 -23.49 -9.80
C GLY A 86 6.01 -22.53 -9.90
N LEU A 87 4.86 -23.08 -10.27
CA LEU A 87 3.65 -22.35 -10.70
C LEU A 87 2.99 -21.54 -9.58
N ASN A 88 3.15 -21.91 -8.30
CA ASN A 88 2.50 -21.22 -7.18
C ASN A 88 3.37 -20.16 -6.49
N THR A 89 4.45 -19.68 -7.13
CA THR A 89 5.30 -18.65 -6.53
C THR A 89 4.65 -17.28 -6.64
N PRO A 90 4.42 -16.57 -5.52
CA PRO A 90 3.92 -15.21 -5.55
C PRO A 90 4.94 -14.23 -6.14
N GLU A 91 4.46 -13.26 -6.90
CA GLU A 91 5.30 -12.16 -7.39
C GLU A 91 5.82 -11.32 -6.22
N ASN A 92 7.08 -10.90 -6.29
CA ASN A 92 7.75 -10.14 -5.24
C ASN A 92 7.26 -8.69 -5.08
N ILE A 93 6.18 -8.35 -5.77
CA ILE A 93 5.50 -7.06 -5.75
C ILE A 93 4.03 -7.30 -5.42
N GLY A 94 3.48 -6.48 -4.54
CA GLY A 94 2.08 -6.53 -4.17
C GLY A 94 1.51 -5.18 -3.76
N ILE A 95 0.21 -5.14 -3.54
CA ILE A 95 -0.54 -3.97 -3.10
C ILE A 95 -0.86 -4.11 -1.61
N VAL A 96 -0.66 -3.04 -0.85
CA VAL A 96 -1.09 -2.97 0.55
C VAL A 96 -2.59 -2.77 0.64
N VAL A 97 -3.29 -3.65 1.36
CA VAL A 97 -4.75 -3.66 1.51
C VAL A 97 -5.15 -3.87 2.97
N SER A 98 -6.33 -3.35 3.37
CA SER A 98 -6.96 -3.70 4.65
C SER A 98 -8.05 -4.73 4.44
N ILE A 99 -7.93 -5.89 5.06
CA ILE A 99 -8.93 -6.97 4.98
C ILE A 99 -9.19 -7.48 6.38
N GLU A 100 -10.47 -7.52 6.77
CA GLU A 100 -10.90 -7.94 8.11
C GLU A 100 -10.23 -7.15 9.25
N GLY A 101 -9.90 -5.88 9.00
CA GLY A 101 -9.23 -5.00 9.96
C GLY A 101 -7.71 -5.21 10.07
N GLU A 102 -7.11 -6.04 9.21
CA GLU A 102 -5.66 -6.29 9.20
C GLU A 102 -5.02 -5.81 7.90
N TRP A 103 -3.83 -5.21 8.04
CA TRP A 103 -3.00 -4.82 6.90
C TRP A 103 -2.32 -6.04 6.29
N GLN A 104 -2.56 -6.25 5.00
CA GLN A 104 -2.04 -7.36 4.23
C GLN A 104 -1.43 -6.89 2.91
N ILE A 105 -0.75 -7.81 2.24
CA ILE A 105 -0.20 -7.60 0.90
C ILE A 105 -0.96 -8.51 -0.05
N GLN A 106 -1.69 -7.91 -0.99
CA GLN A 106 -2.28 -8.61 -2.12
C GLN A 106 -1.20 -8.81 -3.19
N VAL A 107 -0.97 -10.05 -3.60
CA VAL A 107 0.06 -10.41 -4.56
C VAL A 107 -0.54 -11.18 -5.73
N LYS A 108 0.18 -11.19 -6.84
CA LYS A 108 -0.18 -12.01 -7.97
C LYS A 108 0.51 -13.36 -7.86
N VAL A 109 -0.27 -14.43 -7.91
CA VAL A 109 0.24 -15.81 -8.08
C VAL A 109 -0.22 -16.24 -9.46
N GLU A 110 0.73 -16.59 -10.33
CA GLU A 110 0.52 -16.78 -11.77
C GLU A 110 -0.20 -15.60 -12.46
N LYS A 111 -1.51 -15.71 -12.60
CA LYS A 111 -2.42 -14.78 -13.27
C LYS A 111 -3.58 -14.34 -12.37
N GLN A 112 -3.61 -14.79 -11.12
CA GLN A 112 -4.68 -14.51 -10.18
C GLN A 112 -4.17 -13.66 -9.02
N TRP A 113 -5.00 -12.71 -8.59
CA TRP A 113 -4.74 -11.93 -7.39
C TRP A 113 -5.16 -12.74 -6.17
N THR A 114 -4.24 -12.89 -5.23
CA THR A 114 -4.52 -13.55 -3.95
C THR A 114 -4.11 -12.65 -2.80
N TYR A 115 -4.87 -12.74 -1.73
CA TYR A 115 -4.47 -12.20 -0.44
C TYR A 115 -3.64 -13.26 0.27
N LEU A 116 -2.72 -12.79 1.10
CA LEU A 116 -1.90 -13.67 1.91
C LEU A 116 -2.53 -13.83 3.30
N LYS A 117 -3.70 -14.49 3.36
CA LYS A 117 -4.36 -14.90 4.61
C LYS A 117 -5.31 -16.09 4.37
N ALA A 118 -5.00 -17.23 5.01
CA ALA A 118 -5.90 -18.12 5.77
C ALA A 118 -5.37 -19.56 5.85
N ASP A 119 -4.84 -20.17 4.77
CA ASP A 119 -4.52 -21.61 4.84
C ASP A 119 -3.04 -21.98 4.64
N TYR A 120 -2.22 -21.12 4.03
CA TYR A 120 -0.81 -21.49 3.75
C TYR A 120 0.22 -20.40 4.00
N PHE A 121 -0.12 -19.11 3.95
CA PHE A 121 0.88 -18.05 4.04
C PHE A 121 0.33 -16.76 4.65
N TYR A 122 0.65 -16.49 5.93
CA TYR A 122 0.36 -15.22 6.59
C TYR A 122 1.62 -14.34 6.54
N PHE A 123 1.53 -13.15 5.91
CA PHE A 123 2.61 -12.13 5.97
C PHE A 123 2.11 -10.89 6.69
N PRO A 124 2.46 -10.73 7.97
CA PRO A 124 2.25 -9.45 8.60
C PRO A 124 3.13 -8.40 7.90
N LEU A 125 2.56 -7.25 7.55
CA LEU A 125 3.31 -6.14 6.96
C LEU A 125 4.50 -5.70 7.82
N ASP A 126 4.43 -5.95 9.13
CA ASP A 126 5.47 -5.65 10.12
C ASP A 126 6.46 -6.81 10.40
N ASP A 127 6.68 -7.72 9.46
CA ASP A 127 7.71 -8.74 9.66
C ASP A 127 9.12 -8.12 9.77
N LYS A 128 9.82 -8.41 10.89
CA LYS A 128 11.14 -7.85 11.22
C LYS A 128 12.24 -8.26 10.23
N TYR A 129 12.06 -9.36 9.50
CA TYR A 129 13.08 -9.90 8.60
C TYR A 129 12.86 -9.50 7.14
N SER A 130 11.72 -8.90 6.83
CA SER A 130 11.40 -8.39 5.50
C SER A 130 11.88 -6.95 5.32
N PHE A 131 12.43 -6.65 4.15
CA PHE A 131 12.46 -5.27 3.67
C PHE A 131 11.21 -5.07 2.79
N ARG A 132 10.65 -3.86 2.84
CA ARG A 132 9.38 -3.46 2.24
C ARG A 132 9.59 -2.10 1.58
N GLN A 133 9.86 -2.11 0.29
CA GLN A 133 10.14 -0.91 -0.48
C GLN A 133 8.88 -0.45 -1.19
N VAL A 134 8.42 0.77 -0.95
CA VAL A 134 7.31 1.39 -1.69
C VAL A 134 7.83 1.86 -3.04
N ILE A 135 7.38 1.20 -4.09
CA ILE A 135 7.79 1.45 -5.49
C ILE A 135 6.74 2.22 -6.29
N GLY A 136 5.55 2.44 -5.71
CA GLY A 136 4.48 3.21 -6.34
C GLY A 136 3.18 3.14 -5.54
N ASN A 137 2.08 3.60 -6.13
CA ASN A 137 0.73 3.38 -5.62
C ASN A 137 -0.28 3.14 -6.75
N ILE A 138 -1.40 2.50 -6.45
CA ILE A 138 -2.41 2.08 -7.44
C ILE A 138 -3.06 3.24 -8.23
N HIS A 139 -2.91 4.48 -7.79
CA HIS A 139 -3.51 5.65 -8.43
C HIS A 139 -2.57 6.34 -9.42
N GLU A 140 -1.29 6.46 -9.05
CA GLU A 140 -0.29 7.14 -9.86
C GLU A 140 0.50 6.17 -10.76
N ASP A 141 0.62 4.91 -10.35
CA ASP A 141 1.47 3.92 -11.01
C ASP A 141 0.68 2.73 -11.56
N LYS A 142 1.01 2.33 -12.79
CA LYS A 142 0.46 1.11 -13.38
C LYS A 142 1.21 -0.11 -12.83
N LEU A 143 0.54 -0.90 -12.01
CA LEU A 143 1.11 -2.11 -11.42
C LEU A 143 1.68 -3.06 -12.47
N GLU A 144 0.99 -3.31 -13.58
CA GLU A 144 1.47 -4.18 -14.66
C GLU A 144 2.82 -3.71 -15.25
N TYR A 145 2.99 -2.40 -15.36
CA TYR A 145 4.25 -1.81 -15.84
C TYR A 145 5.37 -2.02 -14.84
N LEU A 146 5.10 -1.83 -13.54
CA LEU A 146 6.07 -2.12 -12.48
C LEU A 146 6.44 -3.60 -12.45
N LEU A 147 5.47 -4.50 -12.56
CA LEU A 147 5.69 -5.94 -12.65
C LEU A 147 6.62 -6.30 -13.82
N GLN A 148 6.45 -5.67 -14.99
CA GLN A 148 7.33 -5.90 -16.14
C GLN A 148 8.77 -5.42 -15.89
N ILE A 149 8.96 -4.20 -15.40
CA ILE A 149 10.31 -3.66 -15.12
C ILE A 149 11.07 -4.56 -14.15
N TYR A 150 10.40 -4.99 -13.08
CA TYR A 150 11.05 -5.74 -12.02
C TYR A 150 11.17 -7.24 -12.30
N LYS A 151 10.44 -7.78 -13.28
CA LYS A 151 10.72 -9.12 -13.85
C LYS A 151 11.96 -9.16 -14.72
N THR A 152 12.27 -8.06 -15.43
CA THR A 152 13.36 -8.02 -16.43
C THR A 152 14.74 -7.71 -15.82
N LYS A 153 14.79 -7.27 -14.56
CA LYS A 153 16.03 -6.95 -13.82
C LYS A 153 16.54 -8.10 -12.93
N MET A 154 16.08 -9.34 -13.19
CA MET A 154 16.58 -10.57 -12.60
C MET A 154 17.27 -11.40 -13.66
#